data_AF-A0A061BI44-F1
#
_entry.id   AF-A0A061BI44-F1
#
_cell.length_a   1.000
_cell.length_b   1.000
_cell.length_c   1.000
_cell.angle_alpha   90.00
_cell.angle_beta   90.00
_cell.angle_gamma   90.00
#
_symmetry.space_group_name_H-M   'P 1'
#
loop_
_entity.id
_entity.type
_entity.pdbx_description
1 polymer ?
#
loop_
_entity_poly.entity_id
_entity_poly.type
_entity_poly.pdbx_seq_one_letter_code
_entity_poly.pdbx_strand_id
1 'polypeptide(L)'
;MQPTPRASTPASSTTSLDILPQRELIKLPRCVLLGHWSARTKALSEELNRGGKVYLFAAVTDLRDALVVLNAAIPPADTFLVSSLFDPDDVREALIEYERPIDLIFAPKDYMNIHGIIQSARWVEEQVENKAYAQRHAVSTGAFLQGGSRSPILDTGSLDPSLDPTIAAP
;
A
#
# COMPACT_ATOMS: atom_id res chain seq x y z
N MET A 1 -10.57 -65.56 45.38
CA MET A 1 -11.09 -65.49 43.99
C MET A 1 -11.89 -64.19 43.86
N GLN A 2 -11.45 -63.27 43.01
CA GLN A 2 -12.20 -62.12 42.46
C GLN A 2 -13.32 -62.63 41.49
N PRO A 3 -14.26 -61.81 40.93
CA PRO A 3 -14.30 -60.34 40.87
C PRO A 3 -15.69 -59.65 41.11
N THR A 4 -15.63 -58.31 41.25
CA THR A 4 -16.68 -57.28 41.16
C THR A 4 -17.23 -57.05 39.74
N PRO A 5 -18.37 -56.34 39.58
CA PRO A 5 -18.53 -55.38 38.48
C PRO A 5 -18.78 -53.93 38.94
N ARG A 6 -18.08 -53.02 38.26
CA ARG A 6 -18.09 -51.56 38.37
C ARG A 6 -19.32 -50.96 37.67
N ALA A 7 -19.84 -49.88 38.23
CA ALA A 7 -20.74 -48.95 37.56
C ALA A 7 -20.04 -48.27 36.37
N SER A 8 -20.69 -48.27 35.22
CA SER A 8 -20.27 -47.61 33.99
C SER A 8 -20.96 -46.25 33.86
N THR A 9 -20.22 -45.18 34.16
CA THR A 9 -20.55 -43.79 33.81
C THR A 9 -20.31 -43.59 32.31
N PRO A 10 -21.19 -42.93 31.54
CA PRO A 10 -20.88 -42.57 30.17
C PRO A 10 -19.81 -41.47 30.18
N ALA A 11 -18.66 -41.75 29.57
CA ALA A 11 -17.64 -40.76 29.29
C ALA A 11 -18.23 -39.73 28.32
N SER A 12 -18.48 -38.52 28.81
CA SER A 12 -18.60 -37.34 27.94
C SER A 12 -17.28 -37.17 27.22
N SER A 13 -17.23 -37.65 25.97
CA SER A 13 -16.25 -37.22 24.99
C SER A 13 -16.57 -35.78 24.61
N THR A 14 -16.28 -34.83 25.51
CA THR A 14 -15.92 -33.48 25.09
C THR A 14 -14.65 -33.66 24.29
N THR A 15 -14.81 -33.73 22.98
CA THR A 15 -13.74 -33.55 22.01
C THR A 15 -13.10 -32.21 22.36
N SER A 16 -12.02 -32.28 23.14
CA SER A 16 -11.02 -31.23 23.19
C SER A 16 -10.62 -31.03 21.73
N LEU A 17 -11.21 -30.01 21.11
CA LEU A 17 -10.59 -29.32 20.00
C LEU A 17 -9.28 -28.81 20.60
N ASP A 18 -8.27 -29.70 20.53
CA ASP A 18 -6.90 -29.37 20.83
C ASP A 18 -6.64 -28.06 20.12
N ILE A 19 -6.46 -27.07 20.98
CA ILE A 19 -6.05 -25.73 20.70
C ILE A 19 -4.84 -25.91 19.80
N LEU A 20 -5.08 -25.78 18.49
CA LEU A 20 -4.00 -25.56 17.55
C LEU A 20 -3.19 -24.45 18.18
N PRO A 21 -1.87 -24.63 18.37
CA PRO A 21 -1.05 -23.55 18.88
C PRO A 21 -1.42 -22.35 18.03
N GLN A 22 -1.69 -21.21 18.67
CA GLN A 22 -1.72 -19.93 17.98
C GLN A 22 -0.33 -19.77 17.36
N ARG A 23 -0.09 -20.48 16.24
CA ARG A 23 0.94 -20.21 15.26
C ARG A 23 0.79 -18.73 15.08
N GLU A 24 1.85 -18.01 15.45
CA GLU A 24 2.02 -16.58 15.20
C GLU A 24 1.12 -16.24 14.02
N LEU A 25 0.01 -15.55 14.29
CA LEU A 25 -0.86 -15.09 13.21
C LEU A 25 0.08 -14.16 12.45
N ILE A 26 0.75 -14.68 11.42
CA ILE A 26 1.68 -13.92 10.60
C ILE A 26 0.79 -12.81 10.10
N LYS A 27 1.00 -11.61 10.66
CA LYS A 27 0.11 -10.49 10.42
C LYS A 27 0.38 -10.10 8.97
N LEU A 28 -0.43 -10.66 8.07
CA LEU A 28 -0.32 -10.38 6.66
C LEU A 28 -0.48 -8.87 6.47
N PRO A 29 0.38 -8.25 5.64
CA PRO A 29 0.27 -6.83 5.37
C PRO A 29 -1.11 -6.53 4.80
N ARG A 30 -1.78 -5.54 5.38
CA ARG A 30 -3.13 -5.12 5.00
C ARG A 30 -3.04 -4.18 3.82
N CYS A 31 -3.59 -4.60 2.69
CA CYS A 31 -3.47 -3.88 1.43
C CYS A 31 -4.82 -3.31 0.96
N VAL A 32 -4.78 -2.10 0.43
CA VAL A 32 -5.84 -1.54 -0.43
C VAL A 32 -5.32 -1.51 -1.86
N LEU A 33 -6.13 -1.94 -2.81
CA LEU A 33 -5.81 -1.91 -4.24
C LEU A 33 -6.62 -0.84 -4.95
N LEU A 34 -5.93 0.13 -5.54
CA LEU A 34 -6.46 1.07 -6.50
C LEU A 34 -6.17 0.58 -7.91
N GLY A 35 -7.17 -0.09 -8.50
CA GLY A 35 -7.16 -0.48 -9.90
C GLY A 35 -7.86 0.54 -10.79
N HIS A 36 -7.88 0.28 -12.10
CA HIS A 36 -8.62 1.14 -13.05
C HIS A 36 -9.79 0.39 -13.71
N TRP A 37 -9.59 -0.89 -14.04
CA TRP A 37 -10.58 -1.70 -14.76
C TRP A 37 -11.24 -2.69 -13.79
N SER A 38 -12.51 -2.47 -13.44
CA SER A 38 -13.24 -3.26 -12.42
C SER A 38 -13.05 -4.78 -12.53
N ALA A 39 -13.21 -5.36 -13.74
CA ALA A 39 -13.06 -6.80 -13.97
C ALA A 39 -11.62 -7.30 -13.69
N ARG A 40 -10.61 -6.54 -14.12
CA ARG A 40 -9.19 -6.92 -13.92
C ARG A 40 -8.74 -6.68 -12.49
N THR A 41 -9.19 -5.59 -11.89
CA THR A 41 -8.95 -5.31 -10.46
C THR A 41 -9.53 -6.43 -9.60
N LYS A 42 -10.75 -6.88 -9.91
CA LYS A 42 -11.37 -8.01 -9.22
C LYS A 42 -10.55 -9.30 -9.40
N ALA A 43 -10.20 -9.66 -10.62
CA ALA A 43 -9.42 -10.87 -10.87
C ALA A 43 -8.04 -10.84 -10.18
N LEU A 44 -7.37 -9.68 -10.16
CA LEU A 44 -6.12 -9.49 -9.44
C LEU A 44 -6.31 -9.60 -7.91
N SER A 45 -7.40 -9.03 -7.38
CA SER A 45 -7.72 -9.11 -5.95
C SER A 45 -7.97 -10.56 -5.50
N GLU A 46 -8.63 -11.36 -6.33
CA GLU A 46 -8.87 -12.78 -6.07
C GLU A 46 -7.57 -13.59 -6.09
N GLU A 47 -6.67 -13.28 -7.04
CA GLU A 47 -5.37 -13.95 -7.12
C GLU A 47 -4.44 -13.59 -5.96
N LEU A 48 -4.40 -12.31 -5.55
CA LEU A 48 -3.62 -11.87 -4.39
C LEU A 48 -4.11 -12.50 -3.08
N ASN A 49 -5.42 -12.59 -2.89
CA ASN A 49 -5.99 -13.25 -1.71
C ASN A 49 -5.78 -14.78 -1.75
N ARG A 50 -5.68 -15.39 -2.94
CA ARG A 50 -5.33 -16.81 -3.11
C ARG A 50 -3.87 -17.09 -2.76
N GLY A 51 -2.96 -16.17 -3.12
CA GLY A 51 -1.53 -16.30 -2.84
C GLY A 51 -1.19 -16.28 -1.35
N GLY A 52 -2.03 -15.66 -0.51
CA GLY A 52 -1.93 -15.74 0.94
C GLY A 52 -0.74 -14.99 1.55
N LYS A 53 -0.04 -14.18 0.76
CA LYS A 53 1.09 -13.33 1.20
C LYS A 53 0.67 -11.92 1.63
N VAL A 54 -0.48 -11.47 1.17
CA VAL A 54 -1.07 -10.16 1.51
C VAL A 54 -2.52 -10.34 1.92
N TYR A 55 -3.02 -9.46 2.79
CA TYR A 55 -4.44 -9.40 3.11
C TYR A 55 -5.07 -8.20 2.41
N LEU A 56 -5.68 -8.44 1.25
CA LEU A 56 -6.32 -7.40 0.47
C LEU A 56 -7.78 -7.28 0.88
N PHE A 57 -8.09 -6.23 1.64
CA PHE A 57 -9.41 -6.04 2.24
C PHE A 57 -10.33 -5.15 1.41
N ALA A 58 -9.77 -4.38 0.48
CA ALA A 58 -10.53 -3.53 -0.42
C ALA A 58 -9.84 -3.39 -1.78
N ALA A 59 -10.66 -3.39 -2.82
CA ALA A 59 -10.27 -3.12 -4.19
C ALA A 59 -11.22 -2.06 -4.75
N VAL A 60 -10.67 -0.93 -5.16
CA VAL A 60 -11.40 0.26 -5.62
C VAL A 60 -10.88 0.67 -6.99
N THR A 61 -11.69 1.43 -7.72
CA THR A 61 -11.35 1.93 -9.05
C THR A 61 -11.27 3.45 -9.15
N ASP A 62 -11.59 4.15 -8.05
CA ASP A 62 -11.51 5.59 -7.93
C ASP A 62 -10.58 5.94 -6.76
N LEU A 63 -9.74 6.96 -6.96
CA LEU A 63 -8.82 7.46 -5.95
C LEU A 63 -9.56 8.05 -4.74
N ARG A 64 -10.70 8.71 -4.94
CA ARG A 64 -11.50 9.27 -3.83
C ARG A 64 -12.06 8.17 -2.93
N ASP A 65 -12.59 7.11 -3.54
CA ASP A 65 -13.08 5.94 -2.81
C ASP A 65 -11.94 5.25 -2.05
N ALA A 66 -10.74 5.21 -2.64
CA ALA A 66 -9.55 4.68 -1.99
C ALA A 66 -9.23 5.43 -0.69
N LEU A 67 -9.27 6.77 -0.71
CA LEU A 67 -9.02 7.59 0.49
C LEU A 67 -10.08 7.35 1.57
N VAL A 68 -11.36 7.24 1.19
CA VAL A 68 -12.44 6.92 2.14
C VAL A 68 -12.18 5.58 2.80
N VAL A 69 -11.83 4.56 2.02
CA VAL A 69 -11.52 3.21 2.52
C VAL A 69 -10.28 3.23 3.42
N LEU A 70 -9.23 3.95 3.05
CA LEU A 70 -8.00 4.07 3.84
C LEU A 70 -8.27 4.73 5.20
N ASN A 71 -9.06 5.81 5.23
CA ASN A 71 -9.43 6.51 6.46
C ASN A 71 -10.39 5.70 7.34
N ALA A 72 -11.32 4.96 6.73
CA ALA A 72 -12.27 4.10 7.44
C ALA A 72 -11.65 2.78 7.94
N ALA A 73 -10.46 2.40 7.46
CA ALA A 73 -9.83 1.14 7.81
C ALA A 73 -9.42 1.09 9.30
N ILE A 74 -9.98 0.13 10.02
CA ILE A 74 -9.63 -0.21 11.40
C ILE A 74 -9.41 -1.73 11.46
N PRO A 75 -8.17 -2.24 11.65
CA PRO A 75 -6.89 -1.52 11.71
C PRO A 75 -6.49 -0.84 10.38
N PRO A 76 -5.59 0.17 10.41
CA PRO A 76 -5.12 0.86 9.20
C PRO A 76 -4.49 -0.08 8.18
N ALA A 77 -4.48 0.35 6.92
CA ALA A 77 -3.75 -0.33 5.86
C ALA A 77 -2.24 -0.12 6.03
N ASP A 78 -1.47 -1.17 5.77
CA ASP A 78 -0.01 -1.11 5.76
C ASP A 78 0.50 -0.68 4.38
N THR A 79 -0.18 -1.12 3.31
CA THR A 79 0.25 -0.90 1.92
C THR A 79 -0.89 -0.42 1.03
N PHE A 80 -0.59 0.54 0.16
CA PHE A 80 -1.47 0.99 -0.91
C PHE A 80 -0.89 0.60 -2.28
N LEU A 81 -1.60 -0.29 -2.96
CA LEU A 81 -1.23 -0.83 -4.27
C LEU A 81 -1.91 0.01 -5.35
N VAL A 82 -1.13 0.62 -6.24
CA VAL A 82 -1.62 1.59 -7.22
C VAL A 82 -1.35 1.09 -8.63
N SER A 83 -2.38 1.11 -9.48
CA SER A 83 -2.22 0.81 -10.91
C SER A 83 -1.40 1.89 -11.63
N SER A 84 -0.62 1.48 -12.65
CA SER A 84 0.17 2.39 -13.50
C SER A 84 -0.64 3.42 -14.30
N LEU A 85 -1.97 3.33 -14.28
CA LEU A 85 -2.86 4.28 -14.95
C LEU A 85 -3.14 5.53 -14.11
N PHE A 86 -2.74 5.54 -12.84
CA PHE A 86 -2.80 6.73 -12.00
C PHE A 86 -1.44 7.42 -11.98
N ASP A 87 -1.46 8.75 -12.05
CA ASP A 87 -0.24 9.55 -11.90
C ASP A 87 0.28 9.43 -10.46
N PRO A 88 1.55 9.05 -10.25
CA PRO A 88 2.14 9.02 -8.92
C PRO A 88 2.03 10.35 -8.16
N ASP A 89 2.06 11.48 -8.85
CA ASP A 89 2.00 12.80 -8.21
C ASP A 89 0.57 13.12 -7.73
N ASP A 90 -0.45 12.83 -8.53
CA ASP A 90 -1.86 12.97 -8.13
C ASP A 90 -2.17 12.10 -6.90
N VAL A 91 -1.64 10.88 -6.86
CA VAL A 91 -1.85 9.95 -5.75
C VAL A 91 -1.13 10.43 -4.49
N ARG A 92 0.08 10.98 -4.62
CA ARG A 92 0.80 11.58 -3.48
C ARG A 92 0.10 12.81 -2.96
N GLU A 93 -0.41 13.68 -3.84
CA GLU A 93 -1.17 14.87 -3.45
C GLU A 93 -2.45 14.48 -2.70
N ALA A 94 -3.18 13.50 -3.21
CA ALA A 94 -4.37 12.95 -2.56
C ALA A 94 -4.07 12.37 -1.16
N LEU A 95 -2.86 11.84 -0.95
CA LEU A 95 -2.41 11.30 0.33
C LEU A 95 -1.82 12.35 1.28
N ILE A 96 -1.71 13.63 0.89
CA ILE A 96 -1.27 14.70 1.81
C ILE A 96 -2.21 14.82 3.01
N GLU A 97 -3.51 14.62 2.79
CA GLU A 97 -4.52 14.66 3.85
C GLU A 97 -4.57 13.36 4.69
N TYR A 98 -3.85 12.32 4.27
CA TYR A 98 -3.81 11.04 4.97
C TYR A 98 -2.72 11.03 6.03
N GLU A 99 -3.11 11.18 7.30
CA GLU A 99 -2.19 11.39 8.43
C GLU A 99 -1.40 10.13 8.86
N ARG A 100 -1.73 8.95 8.32
CA ARG A 100 -1.14 7.69 8.76
C ARG A 100 -0.03 7.24 7.79
N PRO A 101 1.06 6.62 8.30
CA PRO A 101 2.09 6.09 7.43
C PRO A 101 1.53 4.96 6.57
N ILE A 102 1.79 5.02 5.27
CA ILE A 102 1.41 3.97 4.32
C ILE A 102 2.52 3.75 3.30
N ASP A 103 2.76 2.48 2.99
CA ASP A 103 3.74 2.10 1.99
C ASP A 103 3.09 2.11 0.60
N LEU A 104 3.69 2.82 -0.36
CA LEU A 104 3.16 2.96 -1.72
C LEU A 104 3.89 2.02 -2.68
N ILE A 105 3.11 1.23 -3.43
CA ILE A 105 3.61 0.37 -4.51
C ILE A 105 2.89 0.75 -5.80
N PHE A 106 3.66 1.27 -6.75
CA PHE A 106 3.16 1.58 -8.09
C PHE A 106 3.46 0.43 -9.04
N ALA A 107 2.42 -0.14 -9.64
CA ALA A 107 2.57 -1.12 -10.70
C ALA A 107 3.34 -0.52 -11.87
N PRO A 108 4.23 -1.27 -12.55
CA PRO A 108 4.90 -0.77 -13.74
C PRO A 108 3.88 -0.54 -14.88
N LYS A 109 4.22 0.38 -15.77
CA LYS A 109 3.39 0.68 -16.94
C LYS A 109 3.16 -0.58 -17.78
N ASP A 110 1.90 -0.84 -18.13
CA ASP A 110 1.47 -1.97 -18.95
C ASP A 110 1.83 -3.38 -18.41
N TYR A 111 2.33 -3.51 -17.17
CA TYR A 111 2.80 -4.77 -16.63
C TYR A 111 1.74 -5.88 -16.67
N MET A 112 0.51 -5.54 -16.26
CA MET A 112 -0.62 -6.47 -16.29
C MET A 112 -1.08 -6.83 -17.70
N ASN A 113 -0.90 -5.91 -18.67
CA ASN A 113 -1.21 -6.19 -20.08
C ASN A 113 -0.21 -7.17 -20.69
N ILE A 114 1.07 -7.05 -20.31
CA ILE A 114 2.16 -7.85 -20.85
C ILE A 114 2.24 -9.23 -20.17
N HIS A 115 2.17 -9.26 -18.84
CA HIS A 115 2.45 -10.47 -18.05
C HIS A 115 1.19 -11.17 -17.52
N GLY A 116 0.03 -10.52 -17.62
CA GLY A 116 -1.24 -11.05 -17.11
C GLY A 116 -1.37 -10.99 -15.59
N ILE A 117 -2.51 -11.49 -15.09
CA ILE A 117 -2.92 -11.35 -13.68
C ILE A 117 -1.99 -12.12 -12.73
N ILE A 118 -1.66 -13.38 -13.05
CA ILE A 118 -0.89 -14.26 -12.16
C ILE A 118 0.52 -13.69 -11.91
N GLN A 119 1.21 -13.25 -12.96
CA GLN A 119 2.53 -12.65 -12.82
C GLN A 119 2.48 -11.27 -12.16
N SER A 120 1.40 -10.50 -12.39
CA SER A 120 1.18 -9.24 -11.68
C SER A 120 1.00 -9.44 -10.18
N ALA A 121 0.25 -10.48 -9.78
CA ALA A 121 0.07 -10.82 -8.37
C ALA A 121 1.41 -11.22 -7.74
N ARG A 122 2.18 -12.11 -8.39
CA ARG A 122 3.52 -12.50 -7.90
C ARG A 122 4.47 -11.32 -7.77
N TRP A 123 4.46 -10.40 -8.73
CA TRP A 123 5.27 -9.20 -8.66
C TRP A 123 4.88 -8.33 -7.46
N VAL A 124 3.58 -8.12 -7.21
CA VAL A 124 3.10 -7.38 -6.02
C VAL A 124 3.58 -8.06 -4.74
N GLU A 125 3.44 -9.37 -4.66
CA GLU A 125 3.89 -10.15 -3.50
C GLU A 125 5.40 -9.97 -3.24
N GLU A 126 6.22 -10.02 -4.29
CA GLU A 126 7.66 -9.77 -4.21
C GLU A 126 7.97 -8.34 -3.75
N GLN A 127 7.23 -7.33 -4.22
CA GLN A 127 7.46 -5.94 -3.78
C GLN A 127 7.13 -5.73 -2.30
N VAL A 128 6.03 -6.33 -1.84
CA VAL A 128 5.61 -6.28 -0.43
C VAL A 128 6.62 -7.01 0.45
N GLU A 129 7.12 -8.17 0.01
CA GLU A 129 8.10 -8.97 0.74
C GLU A 129 9.47 -8.29 0.81
N ASN A 130 9.92 -7.68 -0.29
CA ASN A 130 11.21 -6.99 -0.37
C ASN A 130 11.24 -5.61 0.31
N LYS A 131 10.09 -5.12 0.80
CA LYS A 131 9.94 -3.76 1.34
C LYS A 131 10.54 -2.69 0.41
N ALA A 132 10.46 -2.91 -0.90
CA ALA A 132 10.95 -1.98 -1.91
C ALA A 132 9.95 -0.82 -2.04
N TYR A 133 9.79 -0.06 -0.96
CA TYR A 133 8.78 0.99 -0.84
C TYR A 133 9.35 2.33 -1.29
N ALA A 134 8.53 3.13 -1.97
CA ALA A 134 8.72 4.57 -1.94
C ALA A 134 8.65 5.02 -0.47
N GLN A 135 9.65 5.79 -0.02
CA GLN A 135 9.89 6.15 1.38
C GLN A 135 8.59 6.60 2.08
N ARG A 136 8.33 6.07 3.29
CA ARG A 136 7.15 6.37 4.12
C ARG A 136 6.82 7.85 4.10
N HIS A 137 5.70 8.20 3.48
CA HIS A 137 5.14 9.54 3.60
C HIS A 137 4.53 9.68 4.99
N ALA A 138 5.34 10.10 5.96
CA ALA A 138 4.84 10.75 7.17
C ALA A 138 4.77 12.24 6.83
N VAL A 139 3.67 12.68 6.25
CA VAL A 139 3.45 14.13 6.07
C VAL A 139 3.09 14.67 7.44
N SER A 140 4.07 15.29 8.10
CA SER A 140 3.86 15.93 9.38
C SER A 140 2.91 17.11 9.19
N THR A 141 1.68 16.98 9.69
CA THR A 141 0.64 18.02 9.76
C THR A 141 1.03 19.11 10.78
N GLY A 142 2.16 19.78 10.56
CA GLY A 142 2.78 20.64 11.58
C GLY A 142 3.31 22.00 11.12
N ALA A 143 3.15 22.40 9.85
CA ALA A 143 3.81 23.62 9.36
C ALA A 143 3.01 24.46 8.33
N PHE A 144 1.68 24.50 8.39
CA PHE A 144 0.89 25.37 7.48
C PHE A 144 -0.05 26.37 8.17
N LEU A 145 0.11 26.61 9.47
CA LEU A 145 -0.58 27.70 10.17
C LEU A 145 0.41 28.69 10.78
N GLN A 146 1.17 29.39 9.93
CA GLN A 146 1.74 30.67 10.33
C GLN A 146 1.57 31.67 9.19
N GLY A 147 0.54 32.49 9.33
CA GLY A 147 0.24 33.56 8.41
C GLY A 147 1.28 34.68 8.42
N GLY A 148 1.23 35.46 7.35
CA GLY A 148 1.62 36.87 7.35
C GLY A 148 3.08 37.17 6.98
N SER A 149 3.32 37.48 5.70
CA SER A 149 3.65 38.86 5.28
C SER A 149 4.16 38.90 3.84
N ARG A 150 3.73 39.94 3.12
CA ARG A 150 4.18 40.31 1.78
C ARG A 150 5.55 40.99 1.81
N SER A 151 6.44 40.54 0.91
CA SER A 151 7.42 41.31 0.10
C SER A 151 8.66 41.95 0.78
N PRO A 152 9.67 42.46 0.04
CA PRO A 152 10.49 41.91 -1.07
C PRO A 152 12.03 42.17 -0.88
N ILE A 153 12.86 41.90 -1.91
CA ILE A 153 14.20 42.49 -2.25
C ILE A 153 15.52 41.79 -1.80
N LEU A 154 16.20 41.25 -2.83
CA LEU A 154 17.63 41.31 -3.26
C LEU A 154 18.84 40.90 -2.40
N ASP A 155 19.86 40.49 -3.20
CA ASP A 155 21.33 40.43 -3.00
C ASP A 155 21.92 39.11 -2.44
N THR A 156 22.98 38.48 -3.00
CA THR A 156 23.88 38.77 -4.13
C THR A 156 24.62 37.47 -4.48
N GLY A 157 24.93 37.22 -5.76
CA GLY A 157 25.67 36.01 -6.16
C GLY A 157 25.95 35.92 -7.65
N SER A 158 26.73 36.89 -8.14
CA SER A 158 27.29 37.06 -9.49
C SER A 158 27.61 35.77 -10.27
N LEU A 159 27.03 35.64 -11.47
CA LEU A 159 27.62 34.90 -12.60
C LEU A 159 27.41 35.73 -13.87
N ASP A 160 28.55 36.13 -14.44
CA ASP A 160 28.78 36.96 -15.62
C ASP A 160 27.95 36.58 -16.88
N PRO A 161 27.38 37.57 -17.59
CA PRO A 161 26.96 37.43 -18.98
C PRO A 161 27.97 38.14 -19.91
N SER A 162 28.93 37.40 -20.47
CA SER A 162 29.73 37.87 -21.62
C SER A 162 29.52 36.95 -22.82
N LEU A 163 28.39 37.16 -23.49
CA LEU A 163 28.19 36.81 -24.89
C LEU A 163 28.57 38.03 -25.73
N ASP A 164 29.74 37.97 -26.35
CA ASP A 164 30.25 38.98 -27.28
C ASP A 164 29.70 38.70 -28.70
N PRO A 165 28.98 39.63 -29.35
CA PRO A 165 28.58 39.50 -30.73
C PRO A 165 29.47 40.33 -31.67
N THR A 166 29.98 39.68 -32.73
CA THR A 166 30.46 40.28 -33.99
C THR A 166 31.83 40.97 -33.97
N ILE A 167 32.81 40.39 -34.67
CA ILE A 167 33.78 41.14 -35.48
C ILE A 167 33.98 40.45 -36.83
N ALA A 168 33.88 41.27 -37.88
CA ALA A 168 33.97 40.94 -39.29
C ALA A 168 35.43 40.80 -39.77
N ALA A 169 35.56 40.30 -41.01
CA ALA A 169 36.76 40.15 -41.82
C ALA A 169 37.63 41.43 -41.93
N PRO A 170 38.88 41.29 -42.41
CA PRO A 170 39.10 41.43 -43.86
C PRO A 170 39.66 40.19 -44.56
#